data_AF-J3KC60-F1
#
_entry.id   AF-J3KC60-F1
#
_cell.length_a   1.000
_cell.length_b   1.000
_cell.length_c   1.000
_cell.angle_alpha   90.00
_cell.angle_beta   90.00
_cell.angle_gamma   90.00
#
_symmetry.space_group_name_H-M   'P 1'
#
loop_
_entity.id
_entity.type
_entity.pdbx_description
1 polymer ?
#
loop_
_entity_poly.entity_id
_entity_poly.type
_entity_poly.pdbx_seq_one_letter_code
_entity_poly.pdbx_strand_id
1 'polypeptide(L)'
;MHLSYFFPLLLGLGLPLASAYERIPANDTAPCPHPDDIVYSPFTPWFNFYSGGKRSSFCWKAAICTLEPADEARKQQFGATALVMGLLPLTLRDIAWPERRIVLVSAPLPRLAAVVVRGLGLEPTVKREMMTWGEDDVHRWMTWVRGSWFAGFARQSKSAMRMLLAVCFAALMVTYGALAVVELYSKGSALGCTYPVFAVTWCITGVLPAIVHTLFESWRRRKDVNGQTKTGRPSAVQGVDEAWPVQLSWAIYYTAGTLIYTSIMAVTVLELFVWVAIQLCVTAASKLLALYICISLRDPVEDDATLDLSAATENGGPLKADR
;
A
#
# COMPACT_ATOMS: atom_id res chain seq x y z
N MET A 1 -24.43 -11.32 8.25
CA MET A 1 -25.13 -10.27 9.03
C MET A 1 -24.10 -9.57 9.93
N HIS A 2 -24.34 -8.30 10.27
CA HIS A 2 -23.42 -7.28 10.82
C HIS A 2 -22.61 -6.47 9.79
N LEU A 3 -23.31 -5.89 8.80
CA LEU A 3 -22.82 -4.77 7.98
C LEU A 3 -23.00 -3.41 8.68
N SER A 4 -23.75 -3.39 9.79
CA SER A 4 -24.26 -2.17 10.45
C SER A 4 -23.25 -1.46 11.34
N TYR A 5 -22.13 -2.09 11.69
CA TYR A 5 -21.07 -1.49 12.54
C TYR A 5 -19.93 -0.85 11.73
N PHE A 6 -19.82 -1.12 10.43
CA PHE A 6 -18.73 -0.60 9.59
C PHE A 6 -19.03 0.76 8.95
N PHE A 7 -20.30 1.04 8.69
CA PHE A 7 -20.74 2.33 8.14
C PHE A 7 -20.44 3.55 9.04
N PRO A 8 -20.58 3.49 10.39
CA PRO A 8 -20.22 4.62 11.25
C PRO A 8 -18.70 4.85 11.35
N LEU A 9 -17.86 3.83 11.12
CA LEU A 9 -16.41 3.97 11.11
C LEU A 9 -15.91 4.72 9.84
N LEU A 10 -16.57 4.47 8.71
CA LEU A 10 -16.33 5.17 7.43
C LEU A 10 -16.77 6.64 7.47
N LEU A 11 -17.88 6.95 8.15
CA LEU A 11 -18.27 8.34 8.41
C LEU A 11 -17.28 9.04 9.36
N GLY A 12 -16.74 8.33 10.37
CA GLY A 12 -15.76 8.87 11.31
C GLY A 12 -14.44 9.34 10.67
N LEU A 13 -14.01 8.68 9.59
CA LEU A 13 -12.82 9.07 8.80
C LEU A 13 -13.08 10.26 7.84
N GLY A 14 -14.33 10.50 7.44
CA GLY A 14 -14.73 11.65 6.60
C GLY A 14 -15.11 12.92 7.37
N LEU A 15 -15.48 12.80 8.65
CA LEU A 15 -15.81 13.91 9.53
C LEU A 15 -14.71 14.98 9.75
N PRO A 16 -13.39 14.67 9.75
CA PRO A 16 -12.37 15.71 9.85
C PRO A 16 -12.24 16.58 8.58
N LEU A 17 -12.73 16.11 7.42
CA LEU A 17 -12.73 16.89 6.18
C LEU A 17 -13.84 17.95 6.15
N ALA A 18 -15.04 17.63 6.64
CA ALA A 18 -16.15 18.58 6.68
C ALA A 18 -15.95 19.69 7.73
N SER A 19 -15.36 19.38 8.89
CA SER A 19 -15.06 20.36 9.94
C SER A 19 -13.92 21.33 9.59
N ALA A 20 -13.11 21.02 8.57
CA ALA A 20 -11.97 21.85 8.16
C ALA A 20 -12.37 23.02 7.25
N TYR A 21 -13.46 22.86 6.49
CA TYR A 21 -13.90 23.85 5.49
C TYR A 21 -14.45 25.14 6.13
N GLU A 22 -15.01 25.06 7.34
CA GLU A 22 -15.77 26.14 7.95
C GLU A 22 -14.94 27.25 8.63
N ARG A 23 -13.61 27.19 8.55
CA ARG A 23 -12.75 28.23 9.13
C ARG A 23 -11.73 28.74 8.12
N ILE A 24 -12.17 29.54 7.15
CA ILE A 24 -11.25 30.32 6.32
C ILE A 24 -11.36 31.79 6.75
N PRO A 25 -10.60 32.28 7.76
CA PRO A 25 -10.49 33.71 7.95
C PRO A 25 -9.71 34.30 6.76
N ALA A 26 -10.44 35.03 5.92
CA ALA A 26 -10.04 35.55 4.62
C ALA A 26 -9.18 36.83 4.67
N ASN A 27 -8.67 37.26 5.84
CA ASN A 27 -7.91 38.51 5.90
C ASN A 27 -6.97 38.54 7.12
N ASP A 28 -5.77 37.99 6.96
CA ASP A 28 -4.68 38.19 7.89
C ASP A 28 -3.54 38.91 7.16
N THR A 29 -3.36 40.20 7.46
CA THR A 29 -2.43 41.12 6.79
C THR A 29 -0.99 41.03 7.31
N ALA A 30 -0.69 40.10 8.24
CA ALA A 30 0.68 39.93 8.71
C ALA A 30 1.64 39.56 7.55
N PRO A 31 2.80 40.23 7.42
CA PRO A 31 3.76 39.96 6.35
C PRO A 31 4.35 38.55 6.44
N CYS A 32 4.76 37.99 5.29
CA CYS A 32 5.44 36.71 5.24
C CYS A 32 6.83 36.79 5.94
N PRO A 33 7.28 35.72 6.62
CA PRO A 33 8.65 35.62 7.11
C PRO A 33 9.68 35.72 5.97
N HIS A 34 10.95 35.97 6.29
CA HIS A 34 11.99 36.14 5.28
C HIS A 34 12.14 34.88 4.41
N PRO A 35 12.37 34.99 3.08
CA PRO A 35 12.45 33.84 2.18
C PRO A 35 13.50 32.79 2.58
N ASP A 36 14.63 33.20 3.15
CA ASP A 36 15.68 32.30 3.65
C ASP A 36 15.18 31.33 4.73
N ASP A 37 14.23 31.79 5.55
CA ASP A 37 13.67 31.00 6.64
C ASP A 37 12.63 29.99 6.13
N ILE A 38 12.00 30.24 4.98
CA ILE A 38 10.85 29.45 4.49
C ILE A 38 11.17 28.66 3.22
N VAL A 39 11.79 29.27 2.21
CA VAL A 39 12.02 28.65 0.90
C VAL A 39 13.24 27.72 0.93
N TYR A 40 14.27 28.07 1.72
CA TYR A 40 15.58 27.42 1.64
C TYR A 40 15.94 26.51 2.82
N SER A 41 15.22 26.57 3.95
CA SER A 41 15.54 25.71 5.10
C SER A 41 14.92 24.30 4.99
N PRO A 42 15.70 23.21 5.07
CA PRO A 42 15.17 21.85 5.10
C PRO A 42 14.73 21.46 6.52
N PHE A 43 13.75 20.57 6.64
CA PHE A 43 13.32 19.91 7.89
C PHE A 43 12.97 20.85 9.04
N THR A 44 12.53 22.08 8.74
CA THR A 44 12.07 22.99 9.78
C THR A 44 10.60 22.70 10.05
N PRO A 45 10.24 22.32 11.29
CA PRO A 45 8.89 21.88 11.56
C PRO A 45 7.91 23.01 11.29
N TRP A 46 6.81 22.64 10.64
CA TRP A 46 5.82 23.58 10.13
C TRP A 46 5.27 24.55 11.20
N PHE A 47 5.17 24.08 12.44
CA PHE A 47 4.65 24.87 13.57
C PHE A 47 5.61 25.96 14.07
N ASN A 48 6.90 25.96 13.70
CA ASN A 48 7.84 27.01 14.08
C ASN A 48 7.57 28.35 13.39
N PHE A 49 6.96 28.31 12.19
CA PHE A 49 6.65 29.52 11.42
C PHE A 49 5.31 30.15 11.84
N TYR A 50 4.57 29.53 12.78
CA TYR A 50 3.21 29.92 13.14
C TYR A 50 2.93 29.83 14.65
N SER A 51 3.22 30.90 15.38
CA SER A 51 2.98 31.03 16.81
C SER A 51 1.74 31.88 17.16
N GLY A 52 0.52 31.40 16.86
CA GLY A 52 -0.70 31.79 17.62
C GLY A 52 -1.99 32.09 16.83
N GLY A 53 -3.17 31.86 17.45
CA GLY A 53 -4.49 32.35 16.98
C GLY A 53 -5.52 31.30 16.52
N LYS A 54 -6.72 31.74 16.09
CA LYS A 54 -7.79 30.89 15.51
C LYS A 54 -7.31 30.27 14.18
N ARG A 55 -6.62 29.13 14.30
CA ARG A 55 -5.74 28.48 13.30
C ARG A 55 -6.46 27.54 12.32
N SER A 56 -6.67 28.00 11.10
CA SER A 56 -7.10 27.12 9.99
C SER A 56 -6.70 27.66 8.62
N SER A 57 -6.61 28.99 8.40
CA SER A 57 -6.10 29.57 7.15
C SER A 57 -4.58 29.76 7.07
N PHE A 58 -3.86 29.60 8.18
CA PHE A 58 -2.41 29.89 8.25
C PHE A 58 -1.56 28.97 7.36
N CYS A 59 -2.01 27.75 7.06
CA CYS A 59 -1.28 26.84 6.17
C CYS A 59 -1.33 27.26 4.69
N TRP A 60 -2.46 27.80 4.22
CA TRP A 60 -2.58 28.28 2.85
C TRP A 60 -1.82 29.59 2.71
N LYS A 61 -1.84 30.42 3.76
CA LYS A 61 -0.93 31.56 3.88
C LYS A 61 0.53 31.13 3.81
N ALA A 62 0.90 29.98 4.39
CA ALA A 62 2.26 29.45 4.30
C ALA A 62 2.62 28.99 2.88
N ALA A 63 1.71 28.28 2.21
CA ALA A 63 1.91 27.89 0.81
C ALA A 63 2.08 29.15 -0.08
N ILE A 64 1.26 30.18 0.14
CA ILE A 64 1.37 31.48 -0.53
C ILE A 64 2.72 32.13 -0.21
N CYS A 65 3.09 32.26 1.07
CA CYS A 65 4.35 32.84 1.52
C CYS A 65 5.60 32.02 1.11
N THR A 66 5.42 30.78 0.65
CA THR A 66 6.51 29.97 0.10
C THR A 66 6.62 30.15 -1.42
N LEU A 67 5.49 30.25 -2.11
CA LEU A 67 5.42 30.34 -3.58
C LEU A 67 5.61 31.76 -4.11
N GLU A 68 5.06 32.75 -3.43
CA GLU A 68 5.06 34.16 -3.86
C GLU A 68 6.48 34.77 -3.93
N PRO A 69 7.35 34.61 -2.91
CA PRO A 69 8.71 35.14 -2.97
C PRO A 69 9.70 34.23 -3.71
N ALA A 70 9.30 33.03 -4.13
CA ALA A 70 10.19 32.11 -4.84
C ALA A 70 10.53 32.62 -6.25
N ASP A 71 11.77 32.41 -6.67
CA ASP A 71 12.19 32.63 -8.04
C ASP A 71 11.54 31.63 -9.01
N GLU A 72 11.48 31.97 -10.30
CA GLU A 72 10.79 31.14 -11.30
C GLU A 72 11.38 29.73 -11.43
N ALA A 73 12.69 29.58 -11.28
CA ALA A 73 13.32 28.26 -11.30
C ALA A 73 12.87 27.40 -10.10
N ARG A 74 12.72 28.00 -8.92
CA ARG A 74 12.22 27.31 -7.73
C ARG A 74 10.73 26.97 -7.83
N LYS A 75 9.91 27.81 -8.44
CA LYS A 75 8.50 27.48 -8.74
C LYS A 75 8.40 26.25 -9.67
N GLN A 76 9.25 26.18 -10.70
CA GLN A 76 9.34 24.99 -11.55
C GLN A 76 9.78 23.76 -10.77
N GLN A 77 10.74 23.90 -9.85
CA GLN A 77 11.17 22.81 -8.97
C GLN A 77 10.02 22.30 -8.09
N PHE A 78 9.20 23.18 -7.50
CA PHE A 78 8.03 22.76 -6.71
C PHE A 78 7.01 21.99 -7.57
N GLY A 79 6.77 22.44 -8.80
CA GLY A 79 5.94 21.72 -9.77
C GLY A 79 6.48 20.33 -10.08
N ALA A 80 7.78 20.21 -10.39
CA ALA A 80 8.42 18.92 -10.64
C ALA A 80 8.38 17.99 -9.41
N THR A 81 8.57 18.55 -8.22
CA THR A 81 8.54 17.82 -6.96
C THR A 81 7.15 17.27 -6.66
N ALA A 82 6.10 18.07 -6.88
CA ALA A 82 4.71 17.62 -6.75
C ALA A 82 4.41 16.45 -7.70
N LEU A 83 4.93 16.47 -8.93
CA LEU A 83 4.78 15.36 -9.87
C LEU A 83 5.47 14.08 -9.36
N VAL A 84 6.71 14.17 -8.90
CA VAL A 84 7.45 13.01 -8.35
C VAL A 84 6.73 12.45 -7.12
N MET A 85 6.31 13.31 -6.20
CA MET A 85 5.57 12.91 -5.01
C MET A 85 4.26 12.21 -5.39
N GLY A 86 3.49 12.75 -6.33
CA GLY A 86 2.24 12.16 -6.82
C GLY A 86 2.40 10.79 -7.48
N LEU A 87 3.58 10.50 -8.04
CA LEU A 87 3.91 9.21 -8.64
C LEU A 87 4.28 8.15 -7.60
N LEU A 88 4.75 8.52 -6.40
CA LEU A 88 5.10 7.57 -5.34
C LEU A 88 3.98 6.58 -5.02
N PRO A 89 2.73 7.01 -4.70
CA PRO A 89 1.65 6.08 -4.40
C PRO A 89 1.28 5.19 -5.59
N LEU A 90 1.46 5.67 -6.83
CA LEU A 90 1.17 4.94 -8.06
C LEU A 90 2.26 3.97 -8.51
N THR A 91 3.50 4.18 -8.08
CA THR A 91 4.65 3.40 -8.53
C THR A 91 5.13 2.43 -7.46
N LEU A 92 5.24 2.88 -6.21
CA LEU A 92 5.85 2.09 -5.14
C LEU A 92 4.87 1.08 -4.55
N ARG A 93 3.63 1.48 -4.25
CA ARG A 93 2.57 0.52 -3.89
C ARG A 93 2.42 -0.55 -4.97
N ASP A 94 2.70 -0.11 -6.20
CA ASP A 94 2.48 -0.85 -7.41
C ASP A 94 3.69 -1.60 -7.98
N ILE A 95 4.78 -1.65 -7.21
CA ILE A 95 5.93 -2.49 -7.51
C ILE A 95 5.47 -3.94 -7.70
N ALA A 96 5.81 -4.51 -8.86
CA ALA A 96 5.45 -5.85 -9.31
C ALA A 96 6.19 -6.97 -8.54
N TRP A 97 6.74 -6.67 -7.36
CA TRP A 97 7.44 -7.62 -6.51
C TRP A 97 6.53 -8.15 -5.40
N PRO A 98 6.59 -9.47 -5.10
CA PRO A 98 7.22 -10.53 -5.89
C PRO A 98 6.44 -10.74 -7.22
N GLU A 99 6.92 -11.51 -8.21
CA GLU A 99 6.38 -11.57 -9.60
C GLU A 99 4.87 -11.23 -9.74
N ARG A 100 4.57 -10.04 -10.30
CA ARG A 100 3.21 -9.47 -10.49
C ARG A 100 2.39 -9.23 -9.21
N ARG A 101 3.03 -9.24 -8.05
CA ARG A 101 2.48 -9.15 -6.67
C ARG A 101 1.67 -10.36 -6.23
N ILE A 102 1.77 -11.45 -6.98
CA ILE A 102 0.91 -12.59 -6.80
C ILE A 102 1.62 -13.57 -5.89
N VAL A 103 0.93 -14.03 -4.86
CA VAL A 103 1.43 -15.06 -3.96
C VAL A 103 0.52 -16.26 -4.05
N LEU A 104 1.09 -17.37 -4.51
CA LEU A 104 0.40 -18.64 -4.58
C LEU A 104 0.18 -19.20 -3.17
N VAL A 105 -1.08 -19.45 -2.82
CA VAL A 105 -1.48 -20.05 -1.54
C VAL A 105 -2.24 -21.36 -1.78
N SER A 106 -1.96 -22.38 -0.96
CA SER A 106 -2.51 -23.73 -1.10
C SER A 106 -4.02 -23.77 -0.87
N ALA A 107 -4.51 -23.00 0.10
CA ALA A 107 -5.92 -22.91 0.48
C ALA A 107 -6.41 -21.45 0.49
N PRO A 108 -7.72 -21.19 0.33
CA PRO A 108 -8.27 -19.86 0.49
C PRO A 108 -7.98 -19.32 1.90
N LEU A 109 -7.34 -18.15 1.98
CA LEU A 109 -7.02 -17.54 3.26
C LEU A 109 -8.30 -17.18 4.04
N PRO A 110 -8.25 -17.17 5.39
CA PRO A 110 -9.31 -16.57 6.18
C PRO A 110 -9.46 -15.10 5.79
N ARG A 111 -10.71 -14.61 5.77
CA ARG A 111 -11.06 -13.29 5.23
C ARG A 111 -10.19 -12.15 5.76
N LEU A 112 -9.87 -12.17 7.06
CA LEU A 112 -9.04 -11.15 7.68
C LEU A 112 -7.60 -11.15 7.14
N ALA A 113 -7.00 -12.34 6.96
CA ALA A 113 -5.67 -12.43 6.38
C ALA A 113 -5.67 -11.99 4.91
N ALA A 114 -6.70 -12.33 4.14
CA ALA A 114 -6.85 -11.86 2.76
C ALA A 114 -6.98 -10.33 2.67
N VAL A 115 -7.72 -9.69 3.58
CA VAL A 115 -7.81 -8.22 3.69
C VAL A 115 -6.45 -7.62 4.00
N VAL A 116 -5.74 -8.14 5.01
CA VAL A 116 -4.44 -7.63 5.42
C VAL A 116 -3.41 -7.76 4.30
N VAL A 117 -3.31 -8.93 3.67
CA VAL A 117 -2.37 -9.18 2.55
C VAL A 117 -2.64 -8.23 1.37
N ARG A 118 -3.91 -8.04 0.99
CA ARG A 118 -4.30 -7.09 -0.06
C ARG A 118 -4.07 -5.63 0.32
N GLY A 119 -4.35 -5.28 1.57
CA GLY A 119 -4.09 -3.94 2.11
C GLY A 119 -2.60 -3.57 2.07
N LEU A 120 -1.73 -4.55 2.34
CA LEU A 120 -0.28 -4.45 2.26
C LEU A 120 0.28 -4.52 0.82
N GLY A 121 -0.58 -4.74 -0.18
CA GLY A 121 -0.24 -4.64 -1.59
C GLY A 121 0.07 -5.95 -2.31
N LEU A 122 -0.22 -7.12 -1.73
CA LEU A 122 -0.09 -8.42 -2.40
C LEU A 122 -1.44 -9.04 -2.73
N GLU A 123 -1.48 -9.86 -3.77
CA GLU A 123 -2.69 -10.56 -4.19
C GLU A 123 -2.52 -12.07 -3.91
N PRO A 124 -3.25 -12.64 -2.93
CA PRO A 124 -3.21 -14.07 -2.69
C PRO A 124 -4.09 -14.80 -3.71
N THR A 125 -3.51 -15.69 -4.51
CA THR A 125 -4.24 -16.51 -5.50
C THR A 125 -4.23 -17.98 -5.08
N VAL A 126 -5.38 -18.65 -5.24
CA VAL A 126 -5.56 -20.03 -4.80
C VAL A 126 -5.22 -21.01 -5.92
N LYS A 127 -4.57 -22.12 -5.56
CA LYS A 127 -4.18 -23.24 -6.44
C LYS A 127 -5.27 -23.72 -7.42
N ARG A 128 -6.56 -23.60 -7.08
CA ARG A 128 -7.67 -24.04 -7.94
C ARG A 128 -7.95 -23.11 -9.14
N GLU A 129 -7.50 -21.86 -9.08
CA GLU A 129 -7.55 -20.89 -10.19
C GLU A 129 -6.34 -21.05 -11.15
N MET A 130 -5.47 -22.05 -10.89
CA MET A 130 -4.28 -22.37 -11.69
C MET A 130 -4.56 -22.87 -13.11
N MET A 131 -5.81 -23.12 -13.52
CA MET A 131 -6.09 -23.42 -14.94
C MET A 131 -5.64 -22.27 -15.88
N THR A 132 -5.38 -21.07 -15.35
CA THR A 132 -4.87 -19.91 -16.10
C THR A 132 -3.36 -19.69 -15.97
N TRP A 133 -2.70 -20.35 -15.02
CA TRP A 133 -1.24 -20.29 -14.83
C TRP A 133 -0.62 -21.53 -15.47
N GLY A 134 0.38 -21.34 -16.33
CA GLY A 134 1.12 -22.48 -16.86
C GLY A 134 1.82 -23.24 -15.72
N GLU A 135 1.94 -24.56 -15.83
CA GLU A 135 2.68 -25.40 -14.88
C GLU A 135 4.11 -24.86 -14.66
N ASP A 136 4.71 -24.29 -15.71
CA ASP A 136 6.01 -23.61 -15.70
C ASP A 136 6.07 -22.41 -14.73
N ASP A 137 5.01 -21.61 -14.62
CA ASP A 137 4.99 -20.42 -13.77
C ASP A 137 4.87 -20.82 -12.28
N VAL A 138 4.13 -21.91 -11.99
CA VAL A 138 4.05 -22.49 -10.64
C VAL A 138 5.40 -23.08 -10.24
N HIS A 139 6.05 -23.81 -11.15
CA HIS A 139 7.37 -24.37 -10.91
C HIS A 139 8.42 -23.27 -10.70
N ARG A 140 8.39 -22.19 -11.49
CA ARG A 140 9.24 -21.00 -11.32
C ARG A 140 9.03 -20.34 -9.95
N TRP A 141 7.78 -20.20 -9.52
CA TRP A 141 7.48 -19.66 -8.19
C TRP A 141 8.04 -20.55 -7.08
N MET A 142 7.80 -21.87 -7.16
CA MET A 142 8.26 -22.81 -6.14
C MET A 142 9.78 -22.87 -6.04
N THR A 143 10.48 -22.88 -7.18
CA THR A 143 11.94 -22.83 -7.23
C THR A 143 12.48 -21.53 -6.68
N TRP A 144 11.85 -20.38 -6.97
CA TRP A 144 12.22 -19.11 -6.35
C TRP A 144 12.01 -19.11 -4.83
N VAL A 145 10.86 -19.60 -4.34
CA VAL A 145 10.60 -19.69 -2.89
C VAL A 145 11.62 -20.60 -2.20
N ARG A 146 12.01 -21.72 -2.81
CA ARG A 146 13.00 -22.66 -2.27
C ARG A 146 14.43 -22.13 -2.35
N GLY A 147 14.79 -21.43 -3.43
CA GLY A 147 16.13 -20.86 -3.65
C GLY A 147 16.37 -19.51 -2.98
N SER A 148 15.30 -18.82 -2.57
CA SER A 148 15.42 -17.54 -1.89
C SER A 148 15.85 -17.71 -0.43
N TRP A 149 16.96 -17.07 -0.06
CA TRP A 149 17.47 -17.09 1.31
C TRP A 149 16.45 -16.57 2.35
N PHE A 150 15.64 -15.55 2.01
CA PHE A 150 14.66 -14.96 2.94
C PHE A 150 13.36 -15.77 3.06
N ALA A 151 12.97 -16.49 2.02
CA ALA A 151 11.80 -17.39 2.08
C ALA A 151 12.17 -18.77 2.64
N GLY A 152 13.37 -19.26 2.34
CA GLY A 152 13.93 -20.50 2.87
C GLY A 152 14.20 -20.44 4.37
N PHE A 153 14.76 -19.33 4.89
CA PHE A 153 15.00 -19.15 6.33
C PHE A 153 13.70 -19.19 7.14
N ALA A 154 12.62 -18.62 6.60
CA ALA A 154 11.30 -18.64 7.25
C ALA A 154 10.73 -20.07 7.38
N ARG A 155 11.10 -20.98 6.47
CA ARG A 155 10.61 -22.36 6.43
C ARG A 155 11.39 -23.31 7.34
N GLN A 156 12.56 -22.92 7.86
CA GLN A 156 13.39 -23.77 8.72
C GLN A 156 12.76 -24.07 10.08
N SER A 157 11.99 -23.14 10.66
CA SER A 157 11.34 -23.34 11.96
C SER A 157 10.09 -22.47 12.15
N LYS A 158 9.07 -23.01 12.81
CA LYS A 158 7.89 -22.25 13.26
C LYS A 158 8.25 -21.09 14.21
N SER A 159 9.36 -21.22 14.94
CA SER A 159 9.87 -20.13 15.79
C SER A 159 10.50 -19.01 14.95
N ALA A 160 11.32 -19.35 13.97
CA ALA A 160 11.93 -18.41 13.02
C ALA A 160 10.86 -17.64 12.22
N MET A 161 9.82 -18.33 11.74
CA MET A 161 8.68 -17.67 11.06
C MET A 161 7.99 -16.64 11.95
N ARG A 162 7.70 -16.98 13.21
CA ARG A 162 7.08 -16.04 14.17
C ARG A 162 7.98 -14.84 14.45
N MET A 163 9.29 -15.07 14.60
CA MET A 163 10.26 -13.99 14.79
C MET A 163 10.32 -13.07 13.57
N LEU A 164 10.38 -13.62 12.35
CA LEU A 164 10.37 -12.83 11.12
C LEU A 164 9.10 -12.00 10.97
N LEU A 165 7.93 -12.59 11.26
CA LEU A 165 6.66 -11.88 11.22
C LEU A 165 6.64 -10.72 12.24
N ALA A 166 7.14 -10.95 13.45
CA ALA A 166 7.27 -9.91 14.47
C ALA A 166 8.25 -8.80 14.05
N VAL A 167 9.39 -9.15 13.45
CA VAL A 167 10.39 -8.18 12.96
C VAL A 167 9.84 -7.36 11.79
N CYS A 168 9.17 -7.99 10.81
CA CYS A 168 8.54 -7.28 9.70
C CYS A 168 7.41 -6.37 10.17
N PHE A 169 6.63 -6.79 11.15
CA PHE A 169 5.60 -5.95 11.77
C PHE A 169 6.22 -4.75 12.49
N ALA A 170 7.26 -4.97 13.31
CA ALA A 170 7.99 -3.89 13.97
C ALA A 170 8.62 -2.92 12.96
N ALA A 171 9.22 -3.42 11.89
CA ALA A 171 9.77 -2.61 10.81
C ALA A 171 8.69 -1.78 10.10
N LEU A 172 7.49 -2.33 9.89
CA LEU A 172 6.35 -1.59 9.34
C LEU A 172 5.94 -0.45 10.27
N MET A 173 5.85 -0.71 11.58
CA MET A 173 5.50 0.32 12.56
C MET A 173 6.55 1.43 12.63
N VAL A 174 7.84 1.08 12.59
CA VAL A 174 8.94 2.06 12.55
C VAL A 174 8.89 2.90 11.28
N THR A 175 8.63 2.29 10.13
CA THR A 175 8.56 3.02 8.84
C THR A 175 7.31 3.91 8.75
N TYR A 176 6.17 3.50 9.31
CA TYR A 176 5.00 4.38 9.48
C TYR A 176 5.27 5.53 10.45
N GLY A 177 5.97 5.28 11.54
CA GLY A 177 6.44 6.33 12.46
C GLY A 177 7.37 7.32 11.77
N ALA A 178 8.34 6.82 10.99
CA ALA A 178 9.25 7.66 10.20
C ALA A 178 8.49 8.48 9.14
N LEU A 179 7.46 7.90 8.52
CA LEU A 179 6.60 8.60 7.57
C LEU A 179 5.82 9.73 8.25
N ALA A 180 5.27 9.50 9.44
CA ALA A 180 4.60 10.54 10.23
C ALA A 180 5.57 11.66 10.64
N VAL A 181 6.78 11.30 11.08
CA VAL A 181 7.82 12.29 11.44
C VAL A 181 8.19 13.11 10.22
N VAL A 182 8.47 12.48 9.08
CA VAL A 182 8.83 13.23 7.88
C VAL A 182 7.68 14.10 7.40
N GLU A 183 6.43 13.67 7.50
CA GLU A 183 5.28 14.54 7.20
C GLU A 183 5.16 15.74 8.14
N LEU A 184 5.47 15.57 9.43
CA LEU A 184 5.45 16.65 10.43
C LEU A 184 6.57 17.68 10.23
N TYR A 185 7.75 17.20 9.81
CA TYR A 185 8.96 18.03 9.65
C TYR A 185 9.16 18.55 8.23
N SER A 186 8.58 17.89 7.24
CA SER A 186 8.57 18.34 5.85
C SER A 186 7.56 19.46 5.69
N LYS A 187 7.98 20.57 5.09
CA LYS A 187 7.14 21.76 4.93
C LYS A 187 5.90 21.47 4.07
N GLY A 188 4.75 21.50 4.73
CA GLY A 188 3.44 21.82 4.16
C GLY A 188 2.94 20.92 3.04
N SER A 189 2.12 19.93 3.40
CA SER A 189 0.98 19.58 2.54
C SER A 189 0.02 20.77 2.50
N ALA A 190 -0.39 21.23 1.31
CA ALA A 190 -1.47 22.21 1.17
C ALA A 190 -2.82 21.74 1.79
N LEU A 191 -2.94 20.44 2.08
CA LEU A 191 -4.07 19.79 2.76
C LEU A 191 -3.83 19.63 4.28
N GLY A 192 -2.56 19.67 4.74
CA GLY A 192 -2.06 19.36 6.10
C GLY A 192 -2.51 20.27 7.24
N CYS A 193 -3.34 21.27 6.96
CA CYS A 193 -3.71 22.36 7.87
C CYS A 193 -4.45 21.91 9.13
N THR A 194 -5.26 20.88 8.99
CA THR A 194 -6.08 20.31 10.06
C THR A 194 -5.56 18.98 10.57
N TYR A 195 -4.68 18.31 9.80
CA TYR A 195 -4.25 16.95 10.06
C TYR A 195 -2.87 16.66 9.46
N PRO A 196 -1.81 16.47 10.26
CA PRO A 196 -0.43 16.40 9.73
C PRO A 196 0.09 14.97 9.46
N VAL A 197 -0.79 13.99 9.25
CA VAL A 197 -0.42 12.58 9.01
C VAL A 197 -1.27 11.93 7.89
N PHE A 198 -1.53 12.67 6.82
CA PHE A 198 -2.29 12.20 5.66
C PHE A 198 -1.60 11.05 4.91
N ALA A 199 -0.27 11.04 4.79
CA ALA A 199 0.43 9.98 4.06
C ALA A 199 0.30 8.63 4.79
N VAL A 200 0.44 8.64 6.11
CA VAL A 200 0.22 7.45 6.96
C VAL A 200 -1.23 7.01 6.90
N THR A 201 -2.17 7.95 6.99
CA THR A 201 -3.60 7.63 6.90
C THR A 201 -3.98 7.09 5.53
N TRP A 202 -3.34 7.55 4.46
CA TRP A 202 -3.49 6.94 3.14
C TRP A 202 -2.98 5.49 3.12
N CYS A 203 -1.84 5.18 3.74
CA CYS A 203 -1.37 3.80 3.86
C CYS A 203 -2.38 2.91 4.61
N ILE A 204 -2.94 3.40 5.73
CA ILE A 204 -3.93 2.66 6.55
C ILE A 204 -5.27 2.50 5.82
N THR A 205 -5.75 3.54 5.15
CA THR A 205 -7.04 3.50 4.42
C THR A 205 -7.02 2.55 3.22
N GLY A 206 -5.85 2.06 2.79
CA GLY A 206 -5.72 0.98 1.80
C GLY A 206 -6.39 -0.34 2.23
N VAL A 207 -6.73 -0.48 3.51
CA VAL A 207 -7.55 -1.60 4.01
C VAL A 207 -8.98 -1.54 3.45
N LEU A 208 -9.53 -0.35 3.17
CA LEU A 208 -10.89 -0.18 2.67
C LEU A 208 -11.12 -0.82 1.28
N PRO A 209 -10.34 -0.48 0.23
CA PRO A 209 -10.48 -1.15 -1.06
C PRO A 209 -10.13 -2.64 -0.96
N ALA A 210 -9.24 -3.05 -0.05
CA ALA A 210 -8.96 -4.46 0.21
C ALA A 210 -10.18 -5.20 0.80
N ILE A 211 -10.94 -4.59 1.71
CA ILE A 211 -12.21 -5.14 2.22
C ILE A 211 -13.20 -5.31 1.07
N VAL A 212 -13.41 -4.26 0.26
CA VAL A 212 -14.33 -4.32 -0.89
C VAL A 212 -13.91 -5.46 -1.82
N HIS A 213 -12.62 -5.56 -2.15
CA HIS A 213 -12.08 -6.60 -3.00
C HIS A 213 -12.36 -8.01 -2.43
N THR A 214 -12.02 -8.26 -1.17
CA THR A 214 -12.24 -9.57 -0.53
C THR A 214 -13.71 -9.95 -0.43
N LEU A 215 -14.60 -8.98 -0.19
CA LEU A 215 -16.04 -9.23 -0.12
C LEU A 215 -16.59 -9.62 -1.48
N PHE A 216 -16.24 -8.88 -2.54
CA PHE A 216 -16.69 -9.15 -3.91
C PHE A 216 -16.13 -10.47 -4.44
N GLU A 217 -14.87 -10.78 -4.15
CA GLU A 217 -14.28 -12.08 -4.48
C GLU A 217 -15.03 -13.21 -3.75
N SER A 218 -15.27 -13.07 -2.44
CA SER A 218 -15.99 -14.09 -1.68
C SER A 218 -17.44 -14.28 -2.14
N TRP A 219 -18.08 -13.21 -2.61
CA TRP A 219 -19.42 -13.25 -3.17
C TRP A 219 -19.43 -13.94 -4.55
N ARG A 220 -18.44 -13.67 -5.39
CA ARG A 220 -18.26 -14.34 -6.69
C ARG A 220 -18.00 -15.83 -6.49
N ARG A 221 -17.05 -16.21 -5.64
CA ARG A 221 -16.76 -17.62 -5.33
C ARG A 221 -17.98 -18.39 -4.84
N ARG A 222 -18.89 -17.75 -4.09
CA ARG A 222 -20.15 -18.37 -3.65
C ARG A 222 -21.13 -18.61 -4.80
N LYS A 223 -21.14 -17.73 -5.81
CA LYS A 223 -21.94 -17.91 -7.03
C LYS A 223 -21.33 -18.94 -7.98
N ASP A 224 -20.00 -19.02 -8.03
CA ASP A 224 -19.26 -19.92 -8.93
C ASP A 224 -19.32 -21.39 -8.52
N VAL A 225 -19.76 -21.71 -7.31
CA VAL A 225 -20.18 -23.09 -6.96
C VAL A 225 -21.24 -23.62 -7.94
N ASN A 226 -21.95 -22.74 -8.64
CA ASN A 226 -22.91 -23.08 -9.70
C ASN A 226 -22.28 -23.21 -11.11
N GLY A 227 -20.95 -23.20 -11.25
CA GLY A 227 -20.24 -23.67 -12.45
C GLY A 227 -20.03 -22.66 -13.60
N GLN A 228 -20.09 -21.36 -13.35
CA GLN A 228 -19.92 -20.34 -14.41
C GLN A 228 -19.01 -19.17 -13.98
N THR A 229 -17.69 -19.33 -14.06
CA THR A 229 -16.81 -18.28 -14.64
C THR A 229 -15.39 -18.78 -14.84
N LYS A 230 -14.78 -18.34 -15.95
CA LYS A 230 -13.34 -18.33 -16.16
C LYS A 230 -12.84 -16.99 -15.64
N THR A 231 -12.15 -16.94 -14.50
CA THR A 231 -11.43 -15.73 -14.11
C THR A 231 -10.29 -15.50 -15.10
N GLY A 232 -10.15 -14.27 -15.61
CA GLY A 232 -9.01 -13.88 -16.44
C GLY A 232 -7.69 -14.01 -15.67
N ARG A 233 -6.57 -13.96 -16.39
CA ARG A 233 -5.23 -14.02 -15.79
C ARG A 233 -5.08 -12.86 -14.79
N PRO A 234 -4.67 -13.11 -13.54
CA PRO A 234 -4.48 -12.04 -12.56
C PRO A 234 -3.45 -11.03 -13.09
N SER A 235 -3.86 -9.76 -13.04
CA SER A 235 -3.16 -8.62 -13.62
C SER A 235 -2.11 -8.07 -12.64
N ALA A 236 -1.14 -7.31 -13.17
CA ALA A 236 -0.06 -6.74 -12.36
C ALA A 236 -0.50 -5.54 -11.48
N VAL A 237 -1.76 -5.09 -11.60
CA VAL A 237 -2.33 -3.91 -10.95
C VAL A 237 -3.51 -4.36 -10.07
N GLN A 238 -3.60 -3.87 -8.83
CA GLN A 238 -4.67 -4.30 -7.92
C GLN A 238 -6.06 -3.92 -8.46
N GLY A 239 -6.93 -4.93 -8.60
CA GLY A 239 -8.30 -4.76 -9.06
C GLY A 239 -8.50 -4.66 -10.58
N VAL A 240 -7.45 -4.80 -11.39
CA VAL A 240 -7.62 -4.87 -12.86
C VAL A 240 -8.19 -6.24 -13.23
N ASP A 241 -9.18 -6.24 -14.13
CA ASP A 241 -10.04 -7.38 -14.52
C ASP A 241 -11.04 -7.85 -13.44
N GLU A 242 -11.17 -7.10 -12.34
CA GLU A 242 -12.19 -7.33 -11.32
C GLU A 242 -13.53 -6.63 -11.61
N ALA A 243 -14.55 -6.91 -10.80
CA ALA A 243 -15.85 -6.26 -10.93
C ALA A 243 -15.73 -4.73 -10.78
N TRP A 244 -16.56 -3.97 -11.50
CA TRP A 244 -16.53 -2.50 -11.51
C TRP A 244 -16.48 -1.83 -10.12
N PRO A 245 -17.11 -2.35 -9.04
CA PRO A 245 -17.01 -1.72 -7.71
C PRO A 245 -15.60 -1.83 -7.11
N VAL A 246 -14.90 -2.93 -7.39
CA VAL A 246 -13.53 -3.15 -6.93
C VAL A 246 -12.60 -2.18 -7.66
N GLN A 247 -12.71 -2.10 -8.99
CA GLN A 247 -11.98 -1.14 -9.82
C GLN A 247 -12.19 0.30 -9.35
N LEU A 248 -13.45 0.70 -9.12
CA LEU A 248 -13.79 2.03 -8.64
C LEU A 248 -13.19 2.31 -7.26
N SER A 249 -13.23 1.35 -6.34
CA SER A 249 -12.68 1.52 -4.98
C SER A 249 -11.16 1.75 -4.99
N TRP A 250 -10.42 1.00 -5.82
CA TRP A 250 -8.99 1.20 -6.01
C TRP A 250 -8.70 2.52 -6.73
N ALA A 251 -9.47 2.87 -7.76
CA ALA A 251 -9.30 4.13 -8.48
C ALA A 251 -9.46 5.35 -7.56
N ILE A 252 -10.47 5.37 -6.69
CA ILE A 252 -10.66 6.44 -5.70
C ILE A 252 -9.47 6.47 -4.73
N TYR A 253 -9.03 5.30 -4.26
CA TYR A 253 -7.90 5.18 -3.33
C TYR A 253 -6.58 5.73 -3.92
N TYR A 254 -6.26 5.37 -5.16
CA TYR A 254 -5.07 5.88 -5.87
C TYR A 254 -5.18 7.37 -6.16
N THR A 255 -6.35 7.85 -6.59
CA THR A 255 -6.58 9.27 -6.86
C THR A 255 -6.38 10.11 -5.59
N ALA A 256 -6.96 9.66 -4.47
CA ALA A 256 -6.76 10.32 -3.17
C ALA A 256 -5.29 10.32 -2.74
N GLY A 257 -4.57 9.21 -2.95
CA GLY A 257 -3.14 9.11 -2.70
C GLY A 257 -2.34 10.12 -3.51
N THR A 258 -2.55 10.17 -4.82
CA THR A 258 -1.88 11.14 -5.69
C THR A 258 -2.14 12.56 -5.21
N LEU A 259 -3.38 12.93 -4.89
CA LEU A 259 -3.70 14.27 -4.38
C LEU A 259 -3.02 14.60 -3.03
N ILE A 260 -2.97 13.62 -2.13
CA ILE A 260 -2.28 13.79 -0.84
C ILE A 260 -0.79 14.05 -1.07
N TYR A 261 -0.11 13.24 -1.89
CA TYR A 261 1.32 13.38 -2.10
C TYR A 261 1.68 14.60 -2.96
N THR A 262 0.89 14.92 -4.00
CA THR A 262 1.14 16.13 -4.82
C THR A 262 0.98 17.41 -4.00
N SER A 263 0.13 17.40 -2.96
CA SER A 263 -0.03 18.55 -2.07
C SER A 263 1.24 18.88 -1.27
N ILE A 264 2.19 17.95 -1.16
CA ILE A 264 3.51 18.11 -0.51
C ILE A 264 4.49 18.64 -1.57
N MET A 265 4.26 19.88 -2.01
CA MET A 265 5.00 20.48 -3.13
C MET A 265 6.21 21.31 -2.71
N ALA A 266 6.19 21.86 -1.49
CA ALA A 266 7.18 22.83 -1.00
C ALA A 266 8.38 22.14 -0.32
N VAL A 267 8.88 21.04 -0.90
CA VAL A 267 9.99 20.28 -0.34
C VAL A 267 11.26 20.46 -1.14
N THR A 268 12.38 20.54 -0.43
CA THR A 268 13.72 20.57 -0.99
C THR A 268 14.08 19.22 -1.63
N VAL A 269 15.11 19.18 -2.48
CA VAL A 269 15.58 17.93 -3.12
C VAL A 269 16.00 16.90 -2.07
N LEU A 270 16.63 17.34 -0.98
CA LEU A 270 17.05 16.45 0.12
C LEU A 270 15.83 15.85 0.85
N GLU A 271 14.81 16.66 1.12
CA GLU A 271 13.55 16.17 1.70
C GLU A 271 12.85 15.19 0.76
N LEU A 272 12.77 15.52 -0.54
CA LEU A 272 12.21 14.61 -1.56
C LEU A 272 12.93 13.26 -1.57
N PHE A 273 14.26 13.24 -1.48
CA PHE A 273 15.02 12.00 -1.39
C PHE A 273 14.65 11.19 -0.15
N VAL A 274 14.53 11.83 1.02
CA VAL A 274 14.11 11.17 2.26
C VAL A 274 12.69 10.61 2.14
N TRP A 275 11.75 11.35 1.53
CA TRP A 275 10.40 10.87 1.23
C TRP A 275 10.43 9.59 0.38
N VAL A 276 11.17 9.61 -0.73
CA VAL A 276 11.30 8.44 -1.62
C VAL A 276 11.89 7.26 -0.87
N ALA A 277 12.95 7.46 -0.09
CA ALA A 277 13.62 6.40 0.66
C ALA A 277 12.69 5.77 1.72
N ILE A 278 11.96 6.59 2.48
CA ILE A 278 11.01 6.08 3.47
C ILE A 278 9.88 5.31 2.80
N GLN A 279 9.37 5.77 1.65
CA GLN A 279 8.33 5.04 0.93
C GLN A 279 8.80 3.71 0.37
N LEU A 280 10.05 3.63 -0.08
CA LEU A 280 10.67 2.36 -0.46
C LEU A 280 10.71 1.40 0.74
N CYS A 281 11.12 1.89 1.91
CA CYS A 281 11.13 1.09 3.14
C CYS A 281 9.72 0.66 3.57
N VAL A 282 8.73 1.55 3.52
CA VAL A 282 7.32 1.24 3.83
C VAL A 282 6.80 0.15 2.89
N THR A 283 7.07 0.29 1.59
CA THR A 283 6.66 -0.68 0.57
C THR A 283 7.31 -2.04 0.82
N ALA A 284 8.63 -2.06 1.02
CA ALA A 284 9.37 -3.29 1.28
C ALA A 284 8.86 -4.00 2.54
N ALA A 285 8.71 -3.27 3.66
CA ALA A 285 8.21 -3.82 4.92
C ALA A 285 6.78 -4.36 4.76
N SER A 286 5.91 -3.64 4.05
CA SER A 286 4.52 -4.06 3.80
C SER A 286 4.46 -5.36 3.00
N LYS A 287 5.21 -5.44 1.89
CA LYS A 287 5.23 -6.61 1.00
C LYS A 287 5.87 -7.82 1.68
N LEU A 288 6.96 -7.63 2.44
CA LEU A 288 7.59 -8.70 3.21
C LEU A 288 6.65 -9.25 4.28
N LEU A 289 5.96 -8.38 5.03
CA LEU A 289 4.98 -8.81 6.02
C LEU A 289 3.85 -9.62 5.36
N ALA A 290 3.31 -9.13 4.25
CA ALA A 290 2.26 -9.84 3.50
C ALA A 290 2.73 -11.21 2.99
N LEU A 291 3.96 -11.27 2.46
CA LEU A 291 4.57 -12.52 2.01
C LEU A 291 4.70 -13.53 3.15
N TYR A 292 5.22 -13.10 4.31
CA TYR A 292 5.37 -14.00 5.45
C TYR A 292 4.04 -14.45 6.05
N ILE A 293 3.00 -13.60 6.04
CA ILE A 293 1.64 -14.02 6.38
C ILE A 293 1.18 -15.14 5.45
N CYS A 294 1.33 -14.98 4.13
CA CYS A 294 0.95 -16.00 3.16
C CYS A 294 1.74 -17.31 3.33
N ILE A 295 3.06 -17.24 3.55
CA ILE A 295 3.89 -18.44 3.76
C ILE A 295 3.53 -19.11 5.09
N SER A 296 3.25 -18.35 6.16
CA SER A 296 2.88 -18.90 7.46
C SER A 296 1.56 -19.67 7.45
N LEU A 297 0.64 -19.27 6.57
CA LEU A 297 -0.67 -19.89 6.38
C LEU A 297 -0.67 -20.98 5.29
N ARG A 298 0.48 -21.23 4.65
CA ARG A 298 0.65 -22.31 3.68
C ARG A 298 0.93 -23.62 4.42
N ASP A 299 0.07 -24.62 4.26
CA ASP A 299 0.34 -25.98 4.73
C ASP A 299 1.41 -26.65 3.85
N PRO A 300 2.60 -26.99 4.38
CA PRO A 300 3.69 -27.56 3.59
C PRO A 300 3.48 -29.05 3.24
N VAL A 301 2.70 -29.77 4.03
CA VAL A 301 2.57 -31.25 3.95
C VAL A 301 1.71 -31.69 2.76
N GLU A 302 0.69 -30.92 2.39
CA GLU A 302 -0.23 -31.26 1.30
C GLU A 302 0.37 -30.94 -0.09
N ASP A 303 1.29 -29.98 -0.14
CA ASP A 303 1.93 -29.54 -1.38
C ASP A 303 3.09 -30.45 -1.80
N ASP A 304 3.97 -30.87 -0.88
CA ASP A 304 5.08 -31.77 -1.25
C ASP A 304 4.54 -33.15 -1.70
N ALA A 305 3.48 -33.65 -1.05
CA ALA A 305 2.80 -34.89 -1.45
C ALA A 305 2.10 -34.80 -2.82
N THR A 306 1.56 -33.62 -3.21
CA THR A 306 0.92 -33.45 -4.51
C THR A 306 1.91 -33.17 -5.64
N LEU A 307 3.06 -32.56 -5.36
CA LEU A 307 4.15 -32.35 -6.31
C LEU A 307 4.90 -33.66 -6.63
N ASP A 308 5.13 -34.48 -5.62
CA ASP A 308 5.70 -35.81 -5.82
C ASP A 308 4.74 -36.70 -6.62
N LEU A 309 3.43 -36.57 -6.38
CA LEU A 309 2.41 -37.29 -7.16
C LEU A 309 2.35 -36.81 -8.61
N SER A 310 2.43 -35.50 -8.88
CA SER A 310 2.39 -34.98 -10.25
C SER A 310 3.66 -35.37 -11.03
N ALA A 311 4.83 -35.27 -10.40
CA ALA A 311 6.11 -35.72 -10.95
C ALA A 311 6.17 -37.24 -11.17
N ALA A 312 5.46 -38.02 -10.35
CA ALA A 312 5.32 -39.47 -10.54
C ALA A 312 4.37 -39.84 -11.70
N THR A 313 3.27 -39.09 -11.91
CA THR A 313 2.40 -39.30 -13.08
C THR A 313 3.05 -38.88 -14.39
N GLU A 314 3.93 -37.88 -14.39
CA GLU A 314 4.64 -37.42 -15.59
C GLU A 314 5.75 -38.41 -16.01
N ASN A 315 6.34 -39.12 -15.04
CA ASN A 315 7.34 -40.17 -15.27
C ASN A 315 6.73 -41.58 -15.40
N GLY A 316 5.43 -41.68 -15.72
CA GLY A 316 4.70 -42.93 -15.88
C GLY A 316 5.19 -43.77 -17.07
N GLY A 317 6.27 -44.53 -16.86
CA GLY A 317 6.55 -45.76 -17.59
C GLY A 317 5.42 -46.78 -17.41
N PRO A 318 5.27 -47.75 -18.33
CA PRO A 318 4.04 -48.52 -18.48
C PRO A 318 3.79 -49.41 -17.26
N LEU A 319 2.57 -49.30 -16.71
CA LEU A 319 1.99 -50.31 -15.83
C LEU A 319 2.04 -51.67 -16.54
N LYS A 320 2.98 -52.53 -16.13
CA LYS A 320 2.90 -53.97 -16.38
C LYS A 320 1.68 -54.49 -15.64
N ALA A 321 0.66 -54.85 -16.41
CA ALA A 321 -0.37 -55.77 -15.97
C ALA A 321 0.28 -57.15 -15.85
N ASP A 322 0.53 -57.61 -14.63
CA ASP A 322 0.78 -59.03 -14.37
C ASP A 322 -0.55 -59.74 -14.12
N ARG A 323 -0.60 -60.94 -14.71
CA ARG A 323 -1.72 -61.88 -14.82
C ARG A 323 -2.17 -62.45 -13.48
#